data_AF-A0A3D4SX06-F1
#
_entry.id   AF-A0A3D4SX06-F1
#
_cell.length_a   1.000
_cell.length_b   1.000
_cell.length_c   1.000
_cell.angle_alpha   90.00
_cell.angle_beta   90.00
_cell.angle_gamma   90.00
#
_symmetry.space_group_name_H-M   'P 1'
#
loop_
_entity.id
_entity.type
_entity.pdbx_description
1 polymer ?
#
loop_
_entity_poly.entity_id
_entity_poly.type
_entity_poly.pdbx_seq_one_letter_code
_entity_poly.pdbx_strand_id
1 'polypeptide(L)'
;MLTVAVVLIAAVLIGAVLQRITGMGLGLVAGPVLSVALGPAAGVTVVNGLSVVNAANNAWAVRARTDWRRFGYLAGGLVLGSVPAAFVVTAIDGPWLLITVGLL
;
A
#
# COMPACT_ATOMS: atom_id res chain seq x y z
N MET A 1 16.97 10.92 15.46
CA MET A 1 16.99 10.49 14.04
C MET A 1 17.30 9.00 13.88
N LEU A 2 18.35 8.48 14.52
CA LEU A 2 18.68 7.04 14.49
C LEU A 2 17.51 6.13 14.96
N THR A 3 16.83 6.51 16.05
CA THR A 3 15.68 5.77 16.60
C THR A 3 14.51 5.65 15.61
N VAL A 4 14.21 6.73 14.88
CA VAL A 4 13.15 6.75 13.87
C VAL A 4 13.53 5.84 12.71
N ALA A 5 14.77 5.91 12.22
CA ALA A 5 15.24 5.04 11.15
C ALA A 5 15.16 3.55 11.52
N VAL A 6 15.51 3.18 12.76
CA VAL A 6 15.41 1.81 13.26
C VAL A 6 13.94 1.34 13.30
N VAL A 7 13.02 2.19 13.77
CA VAL A 7 11.58 1.87 13.79
C VAL A 7 11.04 1.68 12.37
N LEU A 8 11.42 2.54 11.42
CA LEU A 8 11.00 2.43 10.02
C LEU A 8 11.51 1.13 9.39
N ILE A 9 12.79 0.79 9.58
CA ILE A 9 13.39 -0.44 9.06
C ILE A 9 12.71 -1.67 9.65
N ALA A 10 12.50 -1.69 10.97
CA ALA A 10 11.82 -2.79 11.64
C ALA A 10 10.37 -2.94 11.14
N ALA A 11 9.62 -1.85 10.99
CA ALA A 11 8.25 -1.86 10.49
C ALA A 11 8.16 -2.42 9.06
N VAL A 12 9.07 -2.01 8.17
CA VAL A 12 9.12 -2.51 6.80
C VAL A 12 9.50 -4.00 6.75
N LEU A 13 10.48 -4.43 7.55
CA LEU A 13 10.89 -5.83 7.63
C LEU A 13 9.78 -6.72 8.17
N ILE A 14 9.17 -6.34 9.29
CA ILE A 14 8.05 -7.05 9.89
C ILE A 14 6.87 -7.08 8.92
N GLY A 15 6.57 -5.95 8.26
CA GLY A 15 5.53 -5.86 7.25
C GLY A 15 5.76 -6.79 6.07
N ALA A 16 6.99 -6.88 5.57
CA ALA A 16 7.40 -7.78 4.49
C ALA A 16 7.27 -9.27 4.87
N VAL A 17 7.61 -9.62 6.12
CA VAL A 17 7.43 -10.99 6.63
C VAL A 17 5.94 -11.31 6.78
N LEU A 18 5.15 -10.42 7.40
CA LEU A 18 3.72 -10.64 7.61
C LEU A 18 2.95 -10.78 6.30
N GLN A 19 3.28 -9.98 5.28
CA GLN A 19 2.71 -10.10 3.92
C GLN A 19 2.71 -11.51 3.37
N ARG A 20 3.79 -12.26 3.66
CA ARG A 20 3.98 -13.60 3.13
C ARG A 20 3.16 -14.65 3.88
N ILE A 21 2.77 -14.34 5.12
CA ILE A 21 1.94 -15.19 5.98
C ILE A 21 0.44 -14.88 5.76
N THR A 22 0.09 -13.60 5.67
CA THR A 22 -1.31 -13.14 5.56
C THR A 22 -1.80 -13.02 4.12
N GLY A 23 -0.91 -12.92 3.15
CA GLY A 23 -1.25 -12.59 1.76
C GLY A 23 -1.71 -11.14 1.55
N MET A 24 -1.76 -10.32 2.60
CA MET A 24 -2.13 -8.90 2.56
C MET A 24 -0.93 -8.08 2.08
N GLY A 25 -1.07 -7.20 1.09
CA GLY A 25 0.05 -6.42 0.52
C GLY A 25 0.78 -5.49 1.50
N LEU A 26 2.01 -5.07 1.15
CA LEU A 26 2.91 -4.24 2.00
C LEU A 26 2.26 -2.97 2.51
N GLY A 27 1.41 -2.39 1.66
CA GLY A 27 0.68 -1.18 1.97
C GLY A 27 -0.20 -1.30 3.20
N LEU A 28 -0.86 -2.45 3.37
CA LEU A 28 -1.83 -2.68 4.45
C LEU A 28 -1.14 -2.91 5.80
N VAL A 29 0.06 -3.50 5.80
CA VAL A 29 0.78 -3.82 7.04
C VAL A 29 1.70 -2.68 7.48
N ALA A 30 2.44 -2.07 6.55
CA ALA A 30 3.39 -1.00 6.88
C ALA A 30 2.76 0.41 6.84
N GLY A 31 1.62 0.58 6.17
CA GLY A 31 0.92 1.86 6.00
C GLY A 31 0.66 2.62 7.29
N PRO A 32 -0.03 2.02 8.28
CA PRO A 32 -0.35 2.70 9.54
C PRO A 32 0.89 3.15 10.31
N VAL A 33 1.92 2.28 10.37
CA VAL A 33 3.14 2.55 11.13
C VAL A 33 3.96 3.67 10.48
N LEU A 34 4.11 3.65 9.15
CA LEU A 34 4.87 4.66 8.41
C LEU A 34 4.15 6.03 8.44
N SER A 35 2.82 6.06 8.40
CA SER A 35 2.02 7.28 8.54
C SER A 35 2.13 7.93 9.92
N VAL A 36 2.18 7.14 10.99
CA VAL A 36 2.41 7.65 12.35
C VAL A 36 3.82 8.20 12.51
N ALA A 37 4.83 7.57 11.89
CA ALA A 37 6.22 7.97 12.04
C ALA A 37 6.66 9.17 11.18
N LEU A 38 6.15 9.28 9.94
CA LEU A 38 6.56 10.29 8.95
C LEU A 38 5.49 11.38 8.71
N GLY A 39 4.32 11.23 9.30
CA GLY A 39 3.13 12.02 9.01
C GLY A 39 2.25 11.38 7.92
N PRO A 40 0.93 11.66 7.89
CA PRO A 40 -0.03 10.88 7.09
C PRO A 40 0.27 10.88 5.59
N ALA A 41 0.52 12.06 5.00
CA ALA A 41 0.78 12.17 3.57
C ALA A 41 2.12 11.52 3.19
N ALA A 42 3.21 11.89 3.89
CA ALA A 42 4.54 11.39 3.59
C ALA A 42 4.67 9.88 3.82
N GLY A 43 4.07 9.37 4.91
CA GLY A 43 4.05 7.95 5.23
C GLY A 43 3.33 7.13 4.15
N VAL A 44 2.11 7.51 3.77
CA VAL A 44 1.36 6.82 2.70
C VAL A 44 2.11 6.84 1.37
N THR A 45 2.71 7.97 0.99
CA THR A 45 3.48 8.05 -0.27
C THR A 45 4.68 7.10 -0.27
N VAL A 46 5.44 7.03 0.82
CA VAL A 46 6.59 6.13 0.96
C VAL A 46 6.14 4.66 0.93
N VAL A 47 5.08 4.33 1.66
CA VAL A 47 4.50 2.98 1.69
C VAL A 47 4.06 2.54 0.30
N ASN A 48 3.38 3.40 -0.45
CA ASN A 48 2.93 3.10 -1.79
C ASN A 48 4.11 2.85 -2.73
N GLY A 49 5.14 3.69 -2.68
CA GLY A 49 6.36 3.48 -3.46
C GLY A 49 7.03 2.13 -3.16
N LEU A 50 7.21 1.81 -1.88
CA LEU A 50 7.76 0.52 -1.45
C LEU A 50 6.87 -0.66 -1.89
N SER A 51 5.55 -0.50 -1.80
CA SER A 51 4.58 -1.51 -2.22
C SER A 51 4.64 -1.78 -3.72
N VAL A 52 4.79 -0.74 -4.54
CA VAL A 52 4.95 -0.88 -6.00
C VAL A 52 6.22 -1.64 -6.34
N VAL A 53 7.35 -1.28 -5.74
CA VAL A 53 8.64 -1.97 -5.97
C VAL A 53 8.55 -3.43 -5.54
N ASN A 54 7.96 -3.71 -4.37
CA ASN A 54 7.81 -5.07 -3.87
C ASN A 54 6.85 -5.90 -4.75
N ALA A 55 5.72 -5.32 -5.15
CA ALA A 55 4.75 -5.97 -6.02
C ALA A 55 5.34 -6.27 -7.40
N ALA A 56 6.12 -5.35 -7.98
CA ALA A 56 6.81 -5.56 -9.25
C ALA A 56 7.84 -6.69 -9.16
N ASN A 57 8.66 -6.71 -8.10
CA ASN A 57 9.65 -7.77 -7.90
C ASN A 57 8.99 -9.13 -7.69
N ASN A 58 7.90 -9.18 -6.91
CA ASN A 58 7.14 -10.41 -6.71
C ASN A 58 6.49 -10.89 -8.02
N ALA A 59 5.81 -10.00 -8.75
CA ALA A 59 5.22 -10.31 -10.05
C ALA A 59 6.26 -10.83 -11.05
N TRP A 60 7.48 -10.28 -11.04
CA TRP A 60 8.59 -10.78 -11.83
C TRP A 60 9.02 -12.19 -11.40
N ALA A 61 9.18 -12.42 -10.09
CA ALA A 61 9.64 -13.70 -9.55
C ALA A 61 8.69 -14.86 -9.85
N VAL A 62 7.37 -14.60 -9.84
CA VAL A 62 6.35 -15.62 -10.15
C VAL A 62 5.79 -15.54 -11.58
N ARG A 63 6.37 -14.70 -12.47
CA ARG A 63 5.85 -14.45 -13.83
C ARG A 63 5.52 -15.70 -14.65
N ALA A 64 6.30 -16.77 -14.47
CA ALA A 64 6.13 -18.04 -15.21
C ALA A 64 4.97 -18.90 -14.67
N ARG A 65 4.50 -18.63 -13.44
CA ARG A 65 3.40 -19.33 -12.78
C ARG A 65 2.10 -18.51 -12.75
N THR A 66 2.13 -17.29 -13.29
CA THR A 66 0.99 -16.37 -13.29
C THR A 66 0.08 -16.64 -14.49
N ASP A 67 -1.22 -16.80 -14.24
CA ASP A 67 -2.24 -16.78 -15.29
C ASP A 67 -2.51 -15.33 -15.72
N TRP A 68 -1.93 -14.94 -16.85
CA TRP A 68 -2.03 -13.58 -17.39
C TRP A 68 -3.45 -13.17 -17.79
N ARG A 69 -4.34 -14.11 -18.13
CA ARG A 69 -5.76 -13.77 -18.39
C ARG A 69 -6.43 -13.33 -17.10
N ARG A 70 -6.30 -14.12 -16.04
CA ARG A 70 -6.87 -13.77 -14.72
C ARG A 70 -6.26 -12.49 -14.17
N PHE A 71 -4.94 -12.33 -14.31
CA PHE A 71 -4.26 -11.09 -13.94
C PHE A 71 -4.85 -9.87 -14.65
N GLY A 72 -5.09 -9.96 -15.97
CA GLY A 72 -5.67 -8.87 -16.74
C GLY A 72 -7.08 -8.46 -16.27
N TYR A 73 -7.94 -9.44 -15.96
CA TYR A 73 -9.28 -9.14 -15.42
C TYR A 73 -9.21 -8.48 -14.03
N LEU A 74 -8.34 -8.98 -13.15
CA LEU A 74 -8.17 -8.41 -11.80
C LEU A 74 -7.56 -7.01 -11.87
N ALA A 75 -6.49 -6.83 -12.65
CA ALA A 75 -5.83 -5.54 -12.83
C ALA A 75 -6.77 -4.52 -13.48
N GLY A 76 -7.53 -4.93 -14.50
CA GLY A 76 -8.53 -4.09 -15.15
C GLY A 76 -9.60 -3.61 -14.16
N GLY A 77 -10.15 -4.52 -13.35
CA GLY A 77 -11.10 -4.17 -12.29
C GLY A 77 -10.51 -3.22 -11.26
N LEU A 78 -9.24 -3.41 -10.88
CA LEU A 78 -8.52 -2.55 -9.94
C LEU A 78 -8.37 -1.12 -10.48
N VAL A 79 -8.00 -0.97 -11.75
CA VAL A 79 -7.87 0.34 -12.41
C VAL A 79 -9.22 1.03 -12.48
N LEU A 80 -10.26 0.30 -12.89
CA LEU A 80 -11.62 0.83 -13.00
C LEU A 80 -12.16 1.27 -11.64
N GLY A 81 -11.91 0.50 -10.58
CA GLY A 81 -12.27 0.86 -9.20
C GLY A 81 -11.44 2.02 -8.62
N SER A 82 -10.23 2.26 -9.13
CA SER A 82 -9.39 3.37 -8.67
C SER A 82 -9.89 4.73 -9.17
N VAL A 83 -10.60 4.79 -10.30
CA VAL A 83 -11.16 6.02 -10.87
C VAL A 83 -12.16 6.71 -9.92
N PRO A 84 -13.24 6.04 -9.43
CA PRO A 84 -14.15 6.66 -8.49
C PRO A 84 -13.48 6.99 -7.15
N ALA A 85 -12.53 6.15 -6.69
CA ALA A 85 -11.76 6.44 -5.48
C ALA A 85 -10.94 7.74 -5.61
N ALA A 86 -10.26 7.93 -6.75
CA ALA A 86 -9.51 9.16 -7.03
C ALA A 86 -10.45 10.38 -7.07
N PHE A 87 -11.62 10.25 -7.71
CA PHE A 87 -12.61 11.32 -7.75
C PHE A 87 -13.08 11.73 -6.35
N VAL A 88 -13.42 10.75 -5.50
CA VAL A 88 -13.81 10.99 -4.10
C VAL A 88 -12.71 11.72 -3.34
N VAL A 89 -11.44 11.33 -3.54
CA VAL A 89 -10.31 11.96 -2.87
C VAL A 89 -10.12 13.42 -3.30
N THR A 90 -10.42 13.75 -4.56
CA THR A 90 -10.32 15.12 -5.06
C THR A 90 -11.54 15.99 -4.75
N ALA A 91 -12.70 15.39 -4.48
CA ALA A 91 -13.97 16.10 -4.29
C ALA A 91 -14.29 16.41 -2.83
N ILE A 92 -13.66 15.72 -1.87
CA ILE A 92 -13.92 15.88 -0.43
C ILE A 92 -12.79 16.68 0.24
N ASP A 93 -13.16 17.65 1.08
CA ASP A 93 -12.21 18.41 1.89
C ASP A 93 -11.39 17.49 2.82
N GLY A 94 -10.09 17.75 2.93
CA GLY A 94 -9.11 16.92 3.66
C GLY A 94 -9.55 16.45 5.07
N PRO A 95 -10.17 17.28 5.91
CA PRO A 95 -10.66 16.85 7.23
C PRO A 95 -11.75 15.78 7.18
N TRP A 96 -12.71 15.90 6.26
CA TRP A 96 -13.81 14.94 6.10
C TRP A 96 -13.32 13.61 5.52
N LEU A 97 -12.33 13.68 4.65
CA LEU A 97 -11.69 12.52 4.06
C LEU A 97 -10.96 11.68 5.12
N LEU A 98 -10.22 12.33 6.03
CA LEU A 98 -9.57 11.66 7.17
C LEU A 98 -10.57 10.99 8.13
N ILE A 99 -11.69 11.64 8.41
CA ILE A 99 -12.76 11.08 9.28
C ILE A 99 -13.39 9.85 8.63
N THR A 100 -13.70 9.93 7.33
CA THR A 100 -14.36 8.84 6.59
C THR A 100 -13.44 7.62 6.48
N VAL A 101 -12.15 7.84 6.21
CA VAL A 101 -11.16 6.75 6.13
C VAL A 101 -10.90 6.12 7.49
N GLY A 102 -10.88 6.90 8.58
CA GLY A 102 -10.69 6.35 9.94
C GLY A 102 -11.88 5.57 10.49
N LEU A 103 -13.06 5.67 9.87
CA LEU A 103 -14.29 4.98 10.24
C LEU A 103 -14.48 3.62 9.54
N LEU A 104 -13.75 3.38 8.45
CA LEU A 104 -13.73 2.14 7.67
C LEU A 104 -12.71 1.14 8.24
#